data_AF-A0A497N999-F1
#
_entry.id   AF-A0A497N999-F1
#
_cell.length_a   1.000
_cell.length_b   1.000
_cell.length_c   1.000
_cell.angle_alpha   90.00
_cell.angle_beta   90.00
_cell.angle_gamma   90.00
#
_symmetry.space_group_name_H-M   'P 1'
#
loop_
_entity.id
_entity.type
_entity.pdbx_description
1 polymer ?
#
loop_
_entity_poly.entity_id
_entity_poly.type
_entity_poly.pdbx_seq_one_letter_code
_entity_poly.pdbx_strand_id
1 'polypeptide(L)' 'MGEMAEVGEGAKGQIERKPLKGILKDNGVLIPPTEDVEGLTSRGYGVEAEGGLMLEFYEALYLLSRNIIEVTSGADDGT' A
#
# COMPACT_ATOMS: atom_id res chain seq x y z
N MET A 1 9.20 -39.78 27.26
CA MET A 1 8.08 -39.25 26.46
C MET A 1 7.59 -38.02 27.18
N GLY A 2 8.02 -36.84 26.72
CA GLY A 2 7.61 -35.55 27.26
C GLY A 2 6.39 -35.03 26.51
N GLU A 3 5.53 -34.33 27.24
CA GLU A 3 4.23 -33.80 26.84
C GLU A 3 4.36 -32.36 26.29
N MET A 4 3.50 -32.06 25.30
CA MET A 4 3.02 -30.75 24.79
C MET A 4 4.00 -29.72 24.19
N ALA A 5 3.68 -29.27 22.97
CA ALA A 5 3.12 -27.93 22.77
C ALA A 5 2.63 -27.76 21.32
N GLU A 6 1.36 -27.35 21.20
CA GLU A 6 0.75 -26.88 19.96
C GLU A 6 1.52 -25.68 19.40
N VAL A 7 1.79 -25.67 18.09
CA VAL A 7 2.37 -24.50 17.41
C VAL A 7 1.27 -23.78 16.64
N GLY A 8 0.76 -22.74 17.28
CA GLY A 8 0.65 -21.40 16.69
C GLY A 8 -0.44 -21.16 15.66
N GLU A 9 -1.59 -20.69 16.16
CA GLU A 9 -2.55 -19.87 15.42
C GLU A 9 -1.79 -18.65 14.82
N GLY A 10 -1.56 -18.67 13.51
CA GLY A 10 -0.81 -17.65 12.78
C GLY A 10 -1.54 -16.31 12.78
N ALA A 11 -1.16 -15.46 13.74
CA ALA A 11 -1.22 -14.00 13.72
C ALA A 11 -2.60 -13.35 13.47
N LYS A 12 -3.45 -13.38 14.50
CA LYS A 12 -4.43 -12.31 14.78
C LYS A 12 -3.69 -11.04 15.21
N GLY A 13 -3.07 -10.38 14.24
CA GLY A 13 -2.42 -9.08 14.38
C GLY A 13 -2.76 -8.18 13.21
N GLN A 14 -4.04 -8.04 12.88
CA GLN A 14 -4.49 -6.94 12.04
C GLN A 14 -4.35 -5.65 12.86
N ILE A 15 -3.13 -5.14 12.95
CA ILE A 15 -2.94 -3.71 13.13
C ILE A 15 -3.70 -3.09 11.96
N GLU A 16 -4.74 -2.31 12.23
CA GLU A 16 -5.44 -1.53 11.22
C GLU A 16 -4.43 -0.55 10.59
N ARG A 17 -3.65 -1.04 9.63
CA ARG A 17 -2.72 -0.20 8.87
C ARG A 17 -3.58 0.68 8.00
N LYS A 18 -3.49 1.99 8.24
CA LYS A 18 -4.17 2.98 7.43
C LYS A 18 -3.74 2.79 5.97
N PRO A 19 -4.66 2.89 5.00
CA PRO A 19 -4.29 2.81 3.60
C PRO A 19 -3.24 3.88 3.26
N LEU A 20 -2.32 3.53 2.35
CA LEU A 20 -1.35 4.50 1.84
C LEU A 20 -2.06 5.53 0.96
N LYS A 21 -1.72 6.80 1.11
CA LYS A 21 -2.29 7.86 0.28
C LYS A 21 -1.55 7.94 -1.05
N GLY A 22 -2.28 7.73 -2.14
CA GLY A 22 -1.82 7.91 -3.51
C GLY A 22 -2.44 9.14 -4.16
N ILE A 23 -1.67 9.82 -4.99
CA ILE A 23 -2.11 11.00 -5.75
C ILE A 23 -2.29 10.59 -7.20
N LEU A 24 -3.50 10.76 -7.73
CA LEU A 24 -3.78 10.54 -9.15
C LEU A 24 -2.96 11.50 -10.02
N LYS A 25 -2.28 10.97 -11.04
CA LYS A 25 -1.48 11.69 -12.04
C LYS A 25 -1.92 11.26 -13.44
N ASP A 26 -1.47 11.99 -14.46
CA ASP A 26 -1.82 11.71 -15.86
C ASP A 26 -1.36 10.33 -16.33
N ASN A 27 -0.30 9.79 -15.73
CA ASN A 27 0.32 8.52 -16.11
C ASN A 27 0.22 7.42 -15.05
N GLY A 28 -0.58 7.60 -13.98
CA GLY A 28 -0.69 6.60 -12.93
C GLY A 28 -1.13 7.17 -11.59
N VAL A 29 -0.72 6.51 -10.51
CA VAL A 29 -0.92 6.97 -9.13
C VAL A 29 0.43 7.05 -8.44
N LEU A 30 0.80 8.24 -7.97
CA LEU A 30 2.04 8.47 -7.22
C LEU A 30 1.79 8.23 -5.73
N ILE A 31 2.48 7.25 -5.15
CA ILE A 31 2.59 7.09 -3.71
C ILE A 31 3.78 7.91 -3.22
N PRO A 32 3.58 8.97 -2.42
CA PRO A 32 4.69 9.75 -1.85
C PRO A 32 5.62 8.85 -1.01
N PRO A 33 6.89 9.22 -0.84
CA PRO A 33 7.83 8.46 -0.04
C PRO A 33 7.36 8.41 1.43
N THR A 34 7.04 7.21 1.90
CA THR A 34 6.72 6.91 3.30
C THR A 34 7.41 5.59 3.69
N GLU A 35 7.51 5.32 4.99
CA GLU A 35 8.14 4.08 5.50
C GLU A 35 7.45 2.80 5.00
N ASP A 36 6.16 2.87 4.67
CA ASP A 36 5.35 1.72 4.23
C ASP A 36 5.46 1.43 2.70
N VAL A 37 6.12 2.30 1.92
CA VAL A 37 6.31 2.09 0.47
C VAL A 37 7.16 0.86 0.17
N GLU A 38 8.13 0.52 1.03
CA GLU A 38 8.98 -0.67 0.88
C GLU A 38 8.16 -1.97 0.78
N GLY A 39 7.01 -2.01 1.45
CA GLY A 39 6.08 -3.13 1.40
C GLY A 39 5.44 -3.33 0.02
N LEU A 40 5.26 -2.27 -0.76
CA LEU A 40 4.75 -2.33 -2.12
C LEU A 40 5.87 -2.76 -3.09
N THR A 41 7.04 -2.12 -3.00
CA THR A 41 8.18 -2.39 -3.88
C THR A 41 8.67 -3.85 -3.73
N SER A 42 8.77 -4.37 -2.51
CA SER A 42 9.18 -5.76 -2.25
C SER A 42 8.20 -6.81 -2.80
N ARG A 43 6.95 -6.43 -3.08
CA ARG A 43 5.93 -7.28 -3.69
C ARG A 43 5.82 -7.09 -5.20
N GLY A 44 6.65 -6.22 -5.78
CA GLY A 44 6.70 -5.95 -7.21
C GLY A 44 5.64 -4.98 -7.71
N TYR A 45 5.07 -4.14 -6.85
CA TYR A 45 4.17 -3.07 -7.28
C TYR A 45 4.93 -1.79 -7.59
N GLY A 46 4.59 -1.17 -8.72
CA GLY A 46 5.07 0.15 -9.10
C GLY A 46 6.55 0.21 -9.50
N VAL A 47 6.96 1.41 -9.89
CA VAL A 47 8.34 1.74 -10.28
C VAL A 47 8.76 3.01 -9.56
N GLU A 48 10.01 3.08 -9.10
CA GLU A 48 10.56 4.29 -8.49
C GLU A 48 10.49 5.46 -9.48
N ALA A 49 9.98 6.59 -9.01
CA ALA A 49 9.84 7.83 -9.77
C ALA A 49 10.27 9.02 -8.93
N GLU A 50 10.43 10.19 -9.57
CA GLU A 50 10.70 11.42 -8.83
C GLU A 50 9.54 11.72 -7.87
N GLY A 51 9.85 11.79 -6.57
CA GLY A 51 8.86 12.08 -5.54
C GLY A 51 8.05 10.87 -5.07
N GLY A 52 8.46 9.63 -5.34
CA GLY A 52 7.88 8.43 -4.71
C GLY A 52 7.86 7.17 -5.58
N LEU A 53 6.83 6.35 -5.39
CA LEU A 53 6.56 5.14 -6.16
C LEU A 53 5.40 5.41 -7.13
N MET A 54 5.64 5.25 -8.43
CA MET A 54 4.60 5.35 -9.45
C MET A 54 3.95 3.98 -9.67
N LEU A 55 2.65 3.91 -9.44
CA LEU A 55 1.83 2.74 -9.78
C LEU A 55 1.18 2.94 -11.14
N GLU A 56 1.21 1.91 -11.97
CA GLU A 56 0.38 1.85 -13.17
C GLU A 56 -1.11 1.77 -12.76
N PHE A 57 -2.02 2.22 -13.62
CA PHE A 57 -3.45 2.28 -13.28
C PHE A 57 -4.05 0.93 -12.86
N TYR A 58 -3.63 -0.17 -13.49
CA TYR A 58 -4.12 -1.50 -13.14
C TYR A 58 -3.60 -1.99 -11.79
N GLU A 59 -2.38 -1.60 -11.40
CA GLU A 59 -1.83 -1.89 -10.07
C GLU A 59 -2.57 -1.09 -9.01
N ALA A 60 -2.77 0.21 -9.26
CA ALA A 60 -3.49 1.10 -8.35
C ALA A 60 -4.94 0.62 -8.15
N LEU A 61 -5.64 0.23 -9.22
CA LEU A 61 -7.00 -0.31 -9.12
C LEU A 61 -7.05 -1.60 -8.30
N TYR A 62 -6.08 -2.49 -8.50
CA TYR A 62 -5.95 -3.71 -7.71
C TYR A 62 -5.74 -3.39 -6.23
N LEU A 63 -4.76 -2.54 -5.89
CA LEU A 63 -4.45 -2.18 -4.51
C LEU A 63 -5.59 -1.43 -3.81
N LEU A 64 -6.29 -0.55 -4.53
CA LEU A 64 -7.49 0.15 -4.06
C LEU A 64 -8.60 -0.84 -3.72
N SER A 65 -8.85 -1.84 -4.58
CA SER A 65 -9.87 -2.88 -4.34
C SER A 65 -9.59 -3.73 -3.08
N ARG A 66 -8.34 -3.75 -2.62
CA ARG A 66 -7.87 -4.45 -1.43
C ARG A 66 -7.79 -3.55 -0.19
N ASN A 67 -8.20 -2.28 -0.31
CA ASN A 67 -8.08 -1.27 0.73
C ASN A 67 -6.63 -1.09 1.24
N ILE A 68 -5.64 -1.29 0.35
CA ILE A 68 -4.21 -1.11 0.66
C ILE A 68 -3.79 0.34 0.43
N ILE A 69 -4.40 0.99 -0.57
CA ILE A 69 -4.20 2.41 -0.88
C ILE A 69 -5.54 3.13 -0.92
N GLU A 70 -5.49 4.44 -0.68
CA GLU A 70 -6.53 5.40 -1.04
C GLU A 70 -5.99 6.30 -2.15
N VAL A 71 -6.85 6.75 -3.07
CA VAL A 71 -6.43 7.61 -4.18
C VAL A 71 -7.17 8.94 -4.09
N THR A 72 -6.43 10.05 -4.08
CA THR A 72 -6.98 11.40 -4.20
C THR A 72 -6.58 12.01 -5.54
N SER A 73 -7.52 12.64 -6.23
CA SER A 73 -7.16 13.68 -7.21
C SER A 73 -6.60 14.83 -6.39
N GLY A 74 -5.39 15.32 -6.71
CA GLY A 74 -4.69 16.36 -5.93
C GLY A 74 -5.39 17.72 -5.90
N ALA A 75 -6.57 17.77 -5.30
CA ALA A 75 -7.37 18.92 -4.97
C ALA A 75 -7.90 18.68 -3.56
N ASP A 76 -7.05 18.92 -2.56
CA ASP A 76 -7.52 19.67 -1.39
C ASP A 76 -7.61 21.13 -1.87
N ASP A 77 -8.58 21.45 -2.73
CA ASP A 77 -9.00 22.81 -2.96
C ASP A 77 -9.97 23.16 -1.84
N GLY A 78 -9.42 23.64 -0.74
CA GLY A 78 -10.16 24.31 0.32
C GLY A 78 -10.83 25.60 -0.18
N THR A 79 -11.79 25.48 -1.08
CA THR A 79 -12.81 26.50 -1.40
C THR A 79 -14.09 26.25 -0.65
#